data_AF-A0A4R0D687-F1
#
_entry.id   AF-A0A4R0D687-F1
#
_cell.length_a   1.000
_cell.length_b   1.000
_cell.length_c   1.000
_cell.angle_alpha   90.00
_cell.angle_beta   90.00
_cell.angle_gamma   90.00
#
_symmetry.space_group_name_H-M   'P 1'
#
loop_
_entity.id
_entity.type
_entity.pdbx_description
1 polymer ?
#
loop_
_entity_poly.entity_id
_entity_poly.type
_entity_poly.pdbx_seq_one_letter_code
_entity_poly.pdbx_strand_id
1 'polypeptide(L)'
;MRKPLKSRAVTEIVKQSKPEKSNRKSGKAAYVSESDLQITISNLKRKTALRNEAVLLVSHFMGLRAKEMAALKIGDLYDFRNGILKDTIRLLAAYTKGNKYREVFLMDGYTRKVLLEYIMSREDATPTAPLFLSQKQCAFTAGSMQRMIGRLYKSAGIVGSSHSGRRSFATRLIRGGVDIYSIQQLMGHSSITTTQEYFASDPNVLKEKVSKLSQGFSNL
;
A
#
# COMPACT_ATOMS: atom_id res chain seq x y z
N MET A 1 -48.03 7.53 -8.27
CA MET A 1 -47.03 6.79 -9.10
C MET A 1 -45.92 7.74 -9.50
N ARG A 2 -44.76 7.72 -8.83
CA ARG A 2 -43.56 8.49 -9.19
C ARG A 2 -42.67 7.64 -10.09
N LYS A 3 -42.39 8.09 -11.31
CA LYS A 3 -41.47 7.44 -12.26
C LYS A 3 -40.03 7.51 -11.73
N PRO A 4 -39.21 6.46 -11.87
CA PRO A 4 -37.81 6.52 -11.48
C PRO A 4 -37.00 7.33 -12.51
N LEU A 5 -36.19 8.27 -12.02
CA LEU A 5 -35.22 9.03 -12.81
C LEU A 5 -34.12 8.10 -13.33
N LYS A 6 -33.91 8.16 -14.65
CA LYS A 6 -33.00 7.30 -15.43
C LYS A 6 -31.53 7.52 -15.06
N SER A 7 -30.80 6.42 -15.09
CA SER A 7 -29.40 6.13 -14.77
C SER A 7 -28.31 6.84 -15.60
N ARG A 8 -28.50 8.10 -16.03
CA ARG A 8 -27.51 8.80 -16.88
C ARG A 8 -26.46 9.61 -16.11
N ALA A 9 -26.71 10.02 -14.87
CA ALA A 9 -25.81 10.92 -14.13
C ALA A 9 -24.57 10.24 -13.52
N VAL A 10 -24.59 8.91 -13.30
CA VAL A 10 -23.45 8.20 -12.69
C VAL A 10 -22.37 7.82 -13.74
N THR A 11 -22.76 7.72 -15.02
CA THR A 11 -21.87 7.26 -16.09
C THR A 11 -20.92 8.37 -16.61
N GLU A 12 -21.22 9.65 -16.37
CA GLU A 12 -20.42 10.76 -16.89
C GLU A 12 -19.27 11.19 -15.97
N ILE A 13 -19.34 10.91 -14.66
CA ILE A 13 -18.31 11.31 -13.68
C ILE A 13 -17.04 10.42 -13.80
N VAL A 14 -17.15 9.23 -14.39
CA VAL A 14 -16.03 8.26 -14.53
C VAL A 14 -15.14 8.55 -15.78
N LYS A 15 -15.50 9.51 -16.64
CA LYS A 15 -14.78 9.75 -17.91
C LYS A 15 -13.63 10.76 -17.85
N GLN A 16 -13.42 11.48 -16.75
CA GLN A 16 -12.37 12.52 -16.65
C GLN A 16 -11.30 12.21 -15.60
N SER A 17 -10.65 11.05 -15.70
CA SER A 17 -9.28 10.86 -15.21
C SER A 17 -8.77 9.49 -15.66
N LYS A 18 -8.52 9.31 -16.96
CA LYS A 18 -7.72 8.16 -17.41
C LYS A 18 -6.25 8.51 -17.11
N PRO A 19 -5.55 7.79 -16.21
CA PRO A 19 -4.10 7.92 -16.17
C PRO A 19 -3.54 7.40 -17.48
N GLU A 20 -2.61 8.14 -18.07
CA GLU A 20 -1.86 7.73 -19.26
C GLU A 20 -1.36 6.29 -19.09
N LYS A 21 -1.60 5.47 -20.12
CA LYS A 21 -1.00 4.14 -20.23
C LYS A 21 0.51 4.30 -20.24
N SER A 22 1.14 4.03 -19.10
CA SER A 22 2.60 4.02 -18.92
C SER A 22 3.24 2.93 -19.80
N ASN A 23 3.50 3.26 -21.06
CA ASN A 23 4.40 2.52 -21.92
C ASN A 23 5.83 2.97 -21.59
N ARG A 24 6.62 2.15 -20.87
CA ARG A 24 8.10 2.20 -20.90
C ARG A 24 8.73 1.01 -20.17
N LYS A 25 9.62 0.32 -20.91
CA LYS A 25 10.67 -0.61 -20.43
C LYS A 25 11.69 0.14 -19.56
N SER A 26 11.28 0.57 -18.37
CA SER A 26 12.21 0.90 -17.30
C SER A 26 12.13 -0.23 -16.29
N GLY A 27 13.23 -0.68 -15.71
CA GLY A 27 13.22 -1.67 -14.62
C GLY A 27 12.51 -1.20 -13.33
N LYS A 28 11.63 -0.19 -13.43
CA LYS A 28 10.91 0.45 -12.34
C LYS A 28 9.57 -0.26 -12.12
N ALA A 29 9.23 -0.52 -10.86
CA ALA A 29 7.95 -1.12 -10.51
C ALA A 29 6.78 -0.22 -10.96
N ALA A 30 5.75 -0.76 -11.59
CA ALA A 30 4.60 0.01 -12.05
C ALA A 30 3.85 0.69 -10.89
N TYR A 31 3.32 1.89 -11.10
CA TYR A 31 2.35 2.51 -10.18
C TYR A 31 1.00 1.80 -10.33
N VAL A 32 0.37 1.46 -9.22
CA VAL A 32 -0.96 0.84 -9.17
C VAL A 32 -1.90 1.83 -8.50
N SER A 33 -2.93 2.29 -9.22
CA SER A 33 -3.92 3.22 -8.68
C SER A 33 -4.80 2.55 -7.62
N GLU A 34 -5.55 3.35 -6.85
CA GLU A 34 -6.54 2.80 -5.91
C GLU A 34 -7.63 2.02 -6.65
N SER A 35 -8.07 2.47 -7.82
CA SER A 35 -9.02 1.72 -8.65
C SER A 35 -8.45 0.37 -9.10
N ASP A 36 -7.18 0.33 -9.52
CA ASP A 36 -6.54 -0.94 -9.91
C ASP A 36 -6.34 -1.87 -8.71
N LEU A 37 -6.06 -1.32 -7.52
CA LEU A 37 -6.01 -2.08 -6.27
C LEU A 37 -7.39 -2.70 -5.96
N GLN A 38 -8.47 -1.93 -6.07
CA GLN A 38 -9.84 -2.41 -5.85
C GLN A 38 -10.24 -3.51 -6.87
N ILE A 39 -9.86 -3.33 -8.14
CA ILE A 39 -10.02 -4.37 -9.17
C ILE A 39 -9.22 -5.64 -8.78
N THR A 40 -8.01 -5.47 -8.26
CA THR A 40 -7.19 -6.60 -7.83
C THR A 40 -7.80 -7.34 -6.63
N ILE A 41 -8.34 -6.60 -5.65
CA ILE A 41 -8.99 -7.16 -4.46
C ILE A 41 -10.28 -7.90 -4.84
N SER A 42 -11.11 -7.33 -5.71
CA SER A 42 -12.34 -7.97 -6.17
C SER A 42 -12.11 -9.26 -7.00
N ASN A 43 -10.92 -9.42 -7.57
CA ASN A 43 -10.52 -10.62 -8.32
C ASN A 43 -9.94 -11.75 -7.44
N LEU A 44 -9.82 -11.56 -6.12
CA LEU A 44 -9.18 -12.54 -5.24
C LEU A 44 -9.99 -13.84 -5.10
N LYS A 45 -9.28 -14.97 -5.02
CA LYS A 45 -9.89 -16.30 -4.82
C LYS A 45 -10.36 -16.49 -3.38
N ARG A 46 -11.61 -16.93 -3.19
CA ARG A 46 -12.28 -17.08 -1.88
C ARG A 46 -11.42 -17.73 -0.79
N LYS A 47 -10.79 -18.89 -1.04
CA LYS A 47 -10.02 -19.64 -0.01
C LYS A 47 -8.86 -18.85 0.62
N THR A 48 -8.29 -17.88 -0.08
CA THR A 48 -7.16 -17.09 0.42
C THR A 48 -7.39 -15.58 0.30
N ALA A 49 -8.63 -15.17 0.06
CA ALA A 49 -8.99 -13.79 -0.27
C ALA A 49 -8.58 -12.86 0.86
N LEU A 50 -9.02 -13.14 2.08
CA LEU A 50 -8.76 -12.31 3.26
C LEU A 50 -7.25 -12.06 3.49
N ARG A 51 -6.44 -13.13 3.48
CA ARG A 51 -4.98 -13.03 3.58
C ARG A 51 -4.35 -12.24 2.43
N ASN A 52 -4.80 -12.47 1.20
CA ASN A 52 -4.23 -11.80 0.02
C ASN A 52 -4.59 -10.31 0.00
N GLU A 53 -5.81 -9.98 0.40
CA GLU A 53 -6.28 -8.61 0.57
C GLU A 53 -5.45 -7.89 1.63
N ALA A 54 -5.28 -8.49 2.81
CA ALA A 54 -4.42 -7.96 3.87
C ALA A 54 -2.99 -7.68 3.36
N VAL A 55 -2.39 -8.59 2.59
CA VAL A 55 -1.05 -8.39 2.01
C VAL A 55 -1.03 -7.20 1.04
N LEU A 56 -2.03 -7.06 0.17
CA LEU A 56 -2.11 -5.94 -0.77
C LEU A 56 -2.29 -4.61 -0.04
N LEU A 57 -3.18 -4.57 0.96
CA LEU A 57 -3.43 -3.38 1.78
C LEU A 57 -2.18 -2.97 2.56
N VAL A 58 -1.48 -3.91 3.22
CA VAL A 58 -0.21 -3.62 3.90
C VAL A 58 0.84 -3.08 2.93
N SER A 59 0.95 -3.67 1.73
CA SER A 59 1.89 -3.19 0.71
C SER A 59 1.58 -1.75 0.28
N HIS A 60 0.30 -1.42 0.10
CA HIS A 60 -0.14 -0.10 -0.33
C HIS A 60 -0.15 0.92 0.80
N PHE A 61 -0.70 0.63 1.97
CA PHE A 61 -0.94 1.64 3.01
C PHE A 61 0.15 1.73 4.07
N MET A 62 1.08 0.77 4.11
CA MET A 62 2.24 0.81 5.01
C MET A 62 3.58 0.82 4.26
N GLY A 63 3.55 0.70 2.93
CA GLY A 63 4.74 0.79 2.08
C GLY A 63 5.77 -0.32 2.33
N LEU A 64 5.37 -1.48 2.87
CA LEU A 64 6.30 -2.55 3.21
C LEU A 64 6.88 -3.26 1.98
N ARG A 65 8.15 -3.66 2.08
CA ARG A 65 8.77 -4.56 1.10
C ARG A 65 8.25 -5.99 1.31
N ALA A 66 8.25 -6.80 0.25
CA ALA A 66 7.86 -8.21 0.35
C ALA A 66 8.66 -9.00 1.41
N LYS A 67 9.96 -8.72 1.57
CA LYS A 67 10.77 -9.34 2.61
C LYS A 67 10.40 -8.90 4.03
N GLU A 68 9.97 -7.66 4.20
CA GLU A 68 9.51 -7.14 5.50
C GLU A 68 8.16 -7.80 5.83
N MET A 69 7.23 -7.81 4.89
CA MET A 69 5.92 -8.48 5.05
C MET A 69 6.05 -9.98 5.32
N ALA A 70 6.96 -10.67 4.62
CA ALA A 70 7.16 -12.10 4.76
C ALA A 70 7.69 -12.51 6.15
N ALA A 71 8.25 -11.56 6.89
CA ALA A 71 8.94 -11.86 8.13
C ALA A 71 8.29 -11.23 9.39
N LEU A 72 7.29 -10.38 9.19
CA LEU A 72 6.43 -9.92 10.28
C LEU A 72 5.80 -11.10 11.02
N LYS A 73 5.68 -10.96 12.33
CA LYS A 73 4.95 -11.86 13.22
C LYS A 73 3.66 -11.19 13.69
N ILE A 74 2.70 -11.97 14.18
CA ILE A 74 1.44 -11.42 14.68
C ILE A 74 1.70 -10.48 15.86
N GLY A 75 2.61 -10.82 16.78
CA GLY A 75 2.95 -10.00 17.93
C GLY A 75 3.61 -8.66 17.59
N ASP A 76 4.12 -8.48 16.35
CA ASP A 76 4.64 -7.19 15.89
C ASP A 76 3.50 -6.18 15.67
N LEU A 77 2.29 -6.64 15.36
CA LEU A 77 1.12 -5.81 15.05
C LEU A 77 0.01 -5.90 16.09
N TYR A 78 -0.18 -7.06 16.73
CA TYR A 78 -1.29 -7.32 17.62
C TYR A 78 -0.81 -7.41 19.08
N ASP A 79 -1.44 -6.63 19.94
CA ASP A 79 -1.25 -6.70 21.38
C ASP A 79 -2.23 -7.71 21.98
N PHE A 80 -1.74 -8.90 22.29
CA PHE A 80 -2.54 -9.97 22.88
C PHE A 80 -3.04 -9.66 24.30
N ARG A 81 -2.40 -8.72 25.03
CA ARG A 81 -2.86 -8.34 26.37
C ARG A 81 -4.08 -7.43 26.32
N ASN A 82 -4.05 -6.48 25.38
CA ASN A 82 -5.09 -5.48 25.23
C ASN A 82 -6.14 -5.83 24.16
N GLY A 83 -5.88 -6.84 23.32
CA GLY A 83 -6.80 -7.27 22.27
C GLY A 83 -6.90 -6.30 21.08
N ILE A 84 -5.86 -5.49 20.84
CA ILE A 84 -5.88 -4.41 19.84
C ILE A 84 -4.70 -4.47 18.88
N LEU A 85 -4.89 -3.90 17.68
CA LEU A 85 -3.78 -3.62 16.77
C LEU A 85 -3.00 -2.39 17.23
N LYS A 86 -1.67 -2.49 17.17
CA LYS A 86 -0.73 -1.41 17.42
C LYS A 86 -0.75 -0.42 16.26
N ASP A 87 -0.64 0.86 16.58
CA ASP A 87 -0.57 1.93 15.57
C ASP A 87 0.82 2.02 14.95
N THR A 88 1.85 1.72 15.74
CA THR A 88 3.26 1.78 15.33
C THR A 88 3.87 0.39 15.37
N ILE A 89 4.53 0.01 14.27
CA ILE A 89 5.21 -1.28 14.12
C ILE A 89 6.68 -1.01 13.86
N ARG A 90 7.53 -1.56 14.72
CA ARG A 90 8.98 -1.42 14.59
C ARG A 90 9.53 -2.56 13.75
N LEU A 91 9.95 -2.24 12.52
CA LEU A 91 10.61 -3.22 11.67
C LEU A 91 12.05 -3.43 12.16
N LEU A 92 12.32 -4.64 12.66
CA LEU A 92 13.63 -5.00 13.17
C LEU A 92 14.68 -5.03 12.05
N ALA A 93 15.90 -4.67 12.43
CA ALA A 93 17.05 -4.52 11.55
C ALA A 93 17.40 -5.79 10.73
N ALA A 94 16.95 -6.97 11.17
CA ALA A 94 17.03 -8.24 10.44
C ALA A 94 16.36 -8.22 9.04
N TYR A 95 15.53 -7.21 8.76
CA TYR A 95 14.76 -7.12 7.52
C TYR A 95 15.20 -6.00 6.57
N THR A 96 16.13 -5.12 6.94
CA THR A 96 16.57 -3.97 6.12
C THR A 96 18.05 -4.09 5.77
N LYS A 97 18.42 -3.70 4.54
CA LYS A 97 19.84 -3.64 4.15
C LYS A 97 20.45 -2.45 4.89
N GLY A 98 21.40 -2.69 5.81
CA GLY A 98 22.10 -1.63 6.56
C GLY A 98 21.80 -1.55 8.08
N ASN A 99 21.13 -2.54 8.67
CA ASN A 99 20.94 -2.67 10.12
C ASN A 99 20.22 -1.48 10.81
N LYS A 100 19.37 -0.74 10.08
CA LYS A 100 18.58 0.38 10.61
C LYS A 100 17.13 -0.04 10.84
N TYR A 101 16.66 0.14 12.07
CA TYR A 101 15.25 0.06 12.41
C TYR A 101 14.48 1.18 11.71
N ARG A 102 13.22 0.91 11.34
CA ARG A 102 12.28 1.97 10.95
C ARG A 102 10.91 1.64 11.51
N GLU A 103 10.17 2.68 11.83
CA GLU A 103 8.77 2.56 12.20
C GLU A 103 7.89 2.63 10.96
N VAL A 104 6.80 1.89 10.99
CA VAL A 104 5.70 2.00 10.04
C VAL A 104 4.41 2.14 10.80
N PHE A 105 3.48 2.89 10.20
CA PHE A 105 2.24 3.28 10.86
C PHE A 105 1.06 2.57 10.21
N LEU A 106 0.22 1.95 11.04
CA LEU A 106 -1.00 1.26 10.64
C LEU A 106 -2.21 2.16 10.98
N MET A 107 -2.41 3.20 10.17
CA MET A 107 -3.43 4.22 10.44
C MET A 107 -4.72 4.01 9.64
N ASP A 108 -4.67 3.28 8.53
CA ASP A 108 -5.83 3.09 7.66
C ASP A 108 -6.87 2.14 8.29
N GLY A 109 -8.09 2.65 8.52
CA GLY A 109 -9.15 1.91 9.21
C GLY A 109 -9.59 0.64 8.48
N TYR A 110 -9.60 0.67 7.13
CA TYR A 110 -9.95 -0.51 6.34
C TYR A 110 -8.88 -1.61 6.45
N THR A 111 -7.61 -1.23 6.30
CA THR A 111 -6.46 -2.13 6.48
C THR A 111 -6.44 -2.74 7.88
N ARG A 112 -6.73 -1.95 8.92
CA ARG A 112 -6.85 -2.43 10.30
C ARG A 112 -7.95 -3.47 10.44
N LYS A 113 -9.14 -3.19 9.91
CA LYS A 113 -10.27 -4.13 9.94
C LYS A 113 -9.91 -5.47 9.30
N VAL A 114 -9.37 -5.44 8.07
CA VAL A 114 -9.03 -6.65 7.30
C VAL A 114 -7.90 -7.44 7.99
N LEU A 115 -6.89 -6.76 8.54
CA LEU A 115 -5.83 -7.42 9.31
C LEU A 115 -6.36 -8.09 10.57
N LEU A 116 -7.22 -7.41 11.32
CA LEU A 116 -7.80 -7.97 12.53
C LEU A 116 -8.65 -9.19 12.20
N GLU A 117 -9.52 -9.10 11.19
CA GLU A 117 -10.34 -10.22 10.72
C GLU A 117 -9.46 -11.41 10.32
N TYR A 118 -8.35 -11.17 9.60
CA TYR A 118 -7.41 -12.22 9.23
C TYR A 118 -6.70 -12.86 10.43
N ILE A 119 -6.28 -12.06 11.42
CA ILE A 119 -5.62 -12.59 12.62
C ILE A 119 -6.62 -13.39 13.46
N MET A 120 -7.84 -12.90 13.63
CA MET A 120 -8.89 -13.58 14.40
C MET A 120 -9.40 -14.85 13.70
N SER A 121 -9.30 -14.96 12.38
CA SER A 121 -9.66 -16.18 11.64
C SER A 121 -8.62 -17.30 11.78
N ARG A 122 -7.54 -17.11 12.54
CA ARG A 122 -6.43 -18.06 12.65
C ARG A 122 -6.39 -18.73 14.01
N GLU A 123 -6.50 -20.05 14.01
CA GLU A 123 -6.36 -20.88 15.22
C GLU A 123 -4.92 -20.92 15.74
N ASP A 124 -3.93 -20.71 14.88
CA ASP A 124 -2.50 -20.73 15.22
C ASP A 124 -1.96 -19.35 15.67
N ALA A 125 -2.86 -18.39 15.94
CA ALA A 125 -2.51 -17.02 16.24
C ALA A 125 -1.78 -16.89 17.60
N THR A 126 -0.45 -16.83 17.55
CA THR A 126 0.42 -16.59 18.70
C THR A 126 1.33 -15.40 18.43
N PRO A 127 1.91 -14.74 19.46
CA PRO A 127 2.82 -13.60 19.27
C PRO A 127 3.99 -13.91 18.33
N THR A 128 4.45 -15.16 18.31
CA THR A 128 5.61 -15.59 17.51
C THR A 128 5.25 -16.14 16.13
N ALA A 129 3.97 -16.40 15.86
CA ALA A 129 3.52 -16.93 14.58
C ALA A 129 3.78 -15.91 13.45
N PRO A 130 4.18 -16.36 12.24
CA PRO A 130 4.29 -15.48 11.08
C PRO A 130 2.95 -14.78 10.84
N LEU A 131 2.96 -13.48 10.52
CA LEU A 131 1.75 -12.72 10.25
C LEU A 131 1.01 -13.31 9.04
N PHE A 132 1.73 -13.62 7.96
CA PHE A 132 1.14 -14.18 6.74
C PHE A 132 1.62 -15.60 6.50
N LEU A 133 0.67 -16.52 6.32
CA LEU A 133 0.95 -17.91 5.95
C LEU A 133 0.75 -18.14 4.45
N SER A 134 1.60 -18.97 3.87
CA SER A 134 1.46 -19.47 2.51
C SER A 134 0.28 -20.44 2.40
N GLN A 135 -0.06 -20.89 1.19
CA GLN A 135 -1.08 -21.92 0.99
C GLN A 135 -0.72 -23.27 1.66
N LYS A 136 0.56 -23.50 1.98
CA LYS A 136 1.05 -24.69 2.69
C LYS A 136 1.07 -24.51 4.21
N GLN A 137 0.43 -23.46 4.75
CA GLN A 137 0.40 -23.12 6.18
C GLN A 137 1.80 -22.92 6.79
N CYS A 138 2.76 -22.48 5.98
CA CYS A 138 4.11 -22.13 6.43
C CYS A 138 4.41 -20.65 6.15
N ALA A 139 5.42 -20.11 6.82
CA ALA A 139 5.89 -18.75 6.59
C ALA A 139 6.23 -18.52 5.11
N PHE A 140 5.97 -17.31 4.62
CA PHE A 140 6.45 -16.92 3.31
C PHE A 140 7.96 -16.72 3.33
N THR A 141 8.65 -17.17 2.27
CA THR A 141 9.95 -16.58 1.91
C THR A 141 9.73 -15.27 1.17
N ALA A 142 10.70 -14.36 1.20
CA ALA A 142 10.64 -13.11 0.45
C ALA A 142 10.28 -13.33 -1.03
N GLY A 143 10.97 -14.25 -1.71
CA GLY A 143 10.71 -14.55 -3.13
C GLY A 143 9.31 -15.14 -3.38
N SER A 144 8.81 -15.99 -2.48
CA SER A 144 7.46 -16.55 -2.61
C SER A 144 6.36 -15.49 -2.40
N MET A 145 6.57 -14.54 -1.46
CA MET A 145 5.70 -13.38 -1.28
C MET A 145 5.70 -12.50 -2.53
N GLN A 146 6.88 -12.21 -3.10
CA GLN A 146 7.00 -11.41 -4.32
C GLN A 146 6.23 -12.03 -5.50
N ARG A 147 6.44 -13.33 -5.74
CA ARG A 147 5.73 -14.07 -6.81
C ARG A 147 4.23 -14.16 -6.55
N MET A 148 3.81 -14.26 -5.29
CA MET A 148 2.40 -14.28 -4.93
C MET A 148 1.74 -12.95 -5.29
N ILE A 149 2.30 -11.81 -4.85
CA ILE A 149 1.76 -10.48 -5.15
C ILE A 149 1.72 -10.21 -6.67
N GLY A 150 2.79 -10.56 -7.39
CA GLY A 150 2.81 -10.42 -8.86
C GLY A 150 1.72 -11.24 -9.56
N ARG A 151 1.40 -12.44 -9.04
CA ARG A 151 0.30 -13.26 -9.57
C ARG A 151 -1.08 -12.65 -9.29
N LEU A 152 -1.27 -11.98 -8.16
CA LEU A 152 -2.54 -11.29 -7.85
C LEU A 152 -2.82 -10.17 -8.85
N TYR A 153 -1.83 -9.31 -9.13
CA TYR A 153 -1.98 -8.28 -10.14
C TYR A 153 -2.22 -8.89 -11.54
N LYS A 154 -1.43 -9.91 -11.90
CA LYS A 154 -1.59 -10.59 -13.20
C LYS A 154 -2.98 -11.20 -13.37
N SER A 155 -3.56 -11.82 -12.34
CA SER A 155 -4.90 -12.42 -12.45
C SER A 155 -6.00 -11.38 -12.64
N ALA A 156 -5.79 -10.17 -12.10
CA ALA A 156 -6.67 -9.03 -12.28
C ALA A 156 -6.44 -8.25 -13.58
N GLY A 157 -5.49 -8.67 -14.44
CA GLY A 157 -5.12 -7.93 -15.65
C GLY A 157 -4.35 -6.64 -15.40
N ILE A 158 -3.84 -6.44 -14.18
CA ILE A 158 -3.10 -5.25 -13.77
C ILE A 158 -1.60 -5.50 -13.91
N VAL A 159 -0.89 -4.53 -14.50
CA VAL A 159 0.58 -4.56 -14.53
C VAL A 159 1.11 -4.12 -13.18
N GLY A 160 1.55 -5.07 -12.36
CA GLY A 160 2.05 -4.78 -11.02
C GLY A 160 3.05 -5.82 -10.52
N SER A 161 3.87 -5.41 -9.55
CA SER A 161 4.79 -6.30 -8.85
C SER A 161 4.72 -6.08 -7.34
N SER A 162 5.48 -6.85 -6.57
CA SER A 162 5.60 -6.67 -5.12
C SER A 162 6.07 -5.28 -4.67
N HIS A 163 6.70 -4.51 -5.55
CA HIS A 163 7.13 -3.14 -5.28
C HIS A 163 6.10 -2.09 -5.70
N SER A 164 5.06 -2.48 -6.44
CA SER A 164 4.06 -1.55 -6.96
C SER A 164 3.24 -0.90 -5.85
N GLY A 165 2.76 -1.66 -4.86
CA GLY A 165 2.01 -1.09 -3.73
C GLY A 165 2.84 -0.09 -2.93
N ARG A 166 4.11 -0.43 -2.71
CA ARG A 166 5.08 0.46 -2.07
C ARG A 166 5.35 1.74 -2.88
N ARG A 167 5.43 1.64 -4.21
CA ARG A 167 5.53 2.83 -5.08
C ARG A 167 4.28 3.69 -4.95
N SER A 168 3.09 3.08 -4.97
CA SER A 168 1.82 3.79 -4.79
C SER A 168 1.73 4.49 -3.45
N PHE A 169 2.22 3.87 -2.37
CA PHE A 169 2.37 4.52 -1.06
C PHE A 169 3.24 5.78 -1.14
N ALA A 170 4.45 5.67 -1.70
CA ALA A 170 5.37 6.80 -1.84
C ALA A 170 4.74 7.93 -2.67
N THR A 171 4.11 7.59 -3.80
CA THR A 171 3.41 8.55 -4.65
C THR A 171 2.28 9.26 -3.90
N ARG A 172 1.50 8.56 -3.07
CA ARG A 172 0.46 9.18 -2.25
C ARG A 172 1.04 10.13 -1.20
N LEU A 173 2.13 9.77 -0.53
CA LEU A 173 2.79 10.67 0.42
C LEU A 173 3.28 11.96 -0.27
N ILE A 174 3.89 11.84 -1.45
CA ILE A 174 4.37 12.99 -2.24
C ILE A 174 3.21 13.90 -2.64
N ARG A 175 2.12 13.32 -3.15
CA ARG A 175 0.92 14.05 -3.54
C ARG A 175 0.22 14.71 -2.33
N GLY A 176 0.27 14.08 -1.17
CA GLY A 176 -0.19 14.63 0.10
C GLY A 176 0.69 15.73 0.69
N GLY A 177 1.81 16.08 0.02
CA GLY A 177 2.70 17.16 0.45
C GLY A 177 3.67 16.78 1.58
N VAL A 178 3.81 15.48 1.89
CA VAL A 178 4.80 15.01 2.88
C VAL A 178 6.21 15.31 2.38
N ASP A 179 7.06 15.83 3.26
CA ASP A 179 8.42 16.19 2.90
C ASP A 179 9.27 14.96 2.55
N ILE A 180 10.27 15.16 1.70
CA ILE A 180 11.07 14.08 1.13
C ILE A 180 11.88 13.31 2.19
N TYR A 181 12.26 13.93 3.31
CA TYR A 181 13.01 13.29 4.38
C TYR A 181 12.10 12.38 5.20
N SER A 182 10.88 12.81 5.51
CA SER A 182 9.85 11.97 6.13
C SER A 182 9.52 10.77 5.24
N ILE A 183 9.38 10.97 3.93
CA ILE A 183 9.16 9.87 2.98
C ILE A 183 10.34 8.90 2.96
N GLN A 184 11.58 9.42 2.96
CA GLN A 184 12.78 8.59 3.01
C GLN A 184 12.81 7.70 4.26
N GLN A 185 12.46 8.25 5.43
CA GLN A 185 12.36 7.51 6.69
C GLN A 185 11.25 6.45 6.65
N LEU A 186 10.04 6.84 6.21
CA LEU A 186 8.88 5.96 6.03
C LEU A 186 9.08 4.88 4.98
N MET A 187 10.02 5.06 4.05
CA MET A 187 10.44 4.04 3.11
C MET A 187 11.59 3.21 3.68
N GLY A 188 12.46 3.77 4.51
CA GLY A 188 13.74 3.15 4.86
C GLY A 188 14.63 3.02 3.62
N HIS A 189 14.77 4.11 2.85
CA HIS A 189 15.77 4.23 1.79
C HIS A 189 17.08 4.76 2.38
N SER A 190 18.18 4.07 2.10
CA SER A 190 19.53 4.47 2.53
C SER A 190 20.05 5.70 1.79
N SER A 191 19.48 6.01 0.61
CA SER A 191 19.80 7.19 -0.18
C SER A 191 18.52 7.96 -0.55
N ILE A 192 18.61 9.28 -0.51
CA ILE A 192 17.56 10.19 -0.94
C ILE A 192 17.34 10.13 -2.46
N THR A 193 18.33 9.69 -3.24
CA THR A 193 18.26 9.58 -4.71
C THR A 193 17.12 8.64 -5.14
N THR A 194 16.91 7.53 -4.41
CA THR A 194 15.78 6.62 -4.67
C THR A 194 14.43 7.28 -4.37
N THR A 195 14.39 8.24 -3.43
CA THR A 195 13.18 9.00 -3.09
C THR A 195 12.94 10.15 -4.08
N GLN A 196 14.01 10.81 -4.56
CA GLN A 196 13.96 11.85 -5.60
C GLN A 196 13.38 11.33 -6.91
N GLU A 197 13.62 10.06 -7.25
CA GLU A 197 13.01 9.42 -8.42
C GLU A 197 11.47 9.36 -8.40
N TYR A 198 10.84 9.48 -7.23
CA TYR A 198 9.38 9.55 -7.11
C TYR A 198 8.85 10.99 -7.14
N PHE A 199 9.74 11.96 -6.97
CA PHE A 199 9.44 13.38 -7.09
C PHE A 199 9.38 13.71 -8.59
N ALA A 200 8.26 13.34 -9.21
CA ALA A 200 7.95 13.77 -10.56
C ALA A 200 7.61 15.26 -10.52
N SER A 201 8.33 16.02 -11.32
CA SER A 201 8.15 17.43 -11.66
C SER A 201 6.82 17.68 -12.39
N ASP A 202 5.70 17.23 -11.85
CA ASP A 202 4.38 17.48 -12.44
C ASP A 202 4.12 18.99 -12.39
N PRO A 203 4.13 19.69 -13.54
CA PRO A 203 3.97 21.14 -13.56
C PRO A 203 2.64 21.59 -12.98
N ASN A 204 1.61 20.72 -12.99
CA ASN A 204 0.32 21.04 -12.38
C ASN A 204 0.40 21.03 -10.85
N VAL A 205 1.16 20.09 -10.27
CA VAL A 205 1.41 20.07 -8.81
C VAL A 205 2.24 21.28 -8.40
N LEU A 206 3.23 21.68 -9.22
CA LEU A 206 3.99 22.91 -8.98
C LEU A 206 3.10 24.14 -9.08
N LYS A 207 2.22 24.22 -10.10
CA LYS A 207 1.28 25.31 -10.30
C LYS A 207 0.27 25.43 -9.15
N GLU A 208 -0.25 24.32 -8.65
CA GLU A 208 -1.13 24.29 -7.48
C GLU A 208 -0.42 24.75 -6.20
N LYS A 209 0.84 24.32 -6.00
CA LYS A 209 1.62 24.77 -4.84
C LYS A 209 1.92 26.27 -4.92
N VAL A 210 2.27 26.78 -6.09
CA VAL A 210 2.51 28.22 -6.31
C VAL A 210 1.23 29.04 -6.16
N SER A 211 0.08 28.56 -6.64
CA SER A 211 -1.20 29.28 -6.52
C SER A 211 -1.67 29.41 -5.07
N LYS A 212 -1.28 28.48 -4.18
CA LYS A 212 -1.56 28.55 -2.74
C LYS A 212 -0.74 29.62 -2.00
N LEU A 213 0.36 30.13 -2.57
CA LEU A 213 1.20 31.16 -1.93
C LEU A 213 0.48 32.51 -1.79
N SER A 214 -0.41 32.85 -2.72
CA SER A 214 -1.13 34.13 -2.73
C SER A 214 -2.51 34.10 -2.05
N GLN A 215 -3.01 32.91 -1.69
CA GLN A 215 -4.35 32.76 -1.08
C GLN A 215 -4.47 33.43 0.29
N GLY A 216 -3.37 33.58 1.03
CA GLY A 216 -3.33 34.33 2.28
C GLY A 216 -3.36 35.86 2.12
N PHE A 217 -3.08 36.37 0.92
CA PHE A 217 -3.05 37.80 0.61
C PHE A 217 -4.33 38.31 -0.04
N SER A 218 -5.27 37.43 -0.41
CA SER A 218 -6.52 37.80 -1.08
C SER A 218 -7.58 38.40 -0.13
N ASN A 219 -7.27 38.51 1.17
CA ASN A 219 -8.12 39.10 2.21
C ASN A 219 -7.55 40.44 2.76
N LEU A 220 -6.58 41.04 2.08
CA LEU A 220 -6.08 42.40 2.32
C LEU A 220 -6.65 43.35 1.27
#